data_AF-A0A6G1R2P0-F1
#
_entry.id   AF-A0A6G1R2P0-F1
#
_cell.length_a   1.000
_cell.length_b   1.000
_cell.length_c   1.000
_cell.angle_alpha   90.00
_cell.angle_beta   90.00
_cell.angle_gamma   90.00
#
_symmetry.space_group_name_H-M   'P 1'
#
loop_
_entity.id
_entity.type
_entity.pdbx_description
1 polymer ?
#
loop_
_entity_poly.entity_id
_entity_poly.type
_entity_poly.pdbx_seq_one_letter_code
_entity_poly.pdbx_strand_id
1 'polypeptide(L)'
;RSDGSLQLRAATDLLLAWNPICLGLVEGVIGKVQLHTDLPWWLLLIRQKALIGKLPGDHEVCKITKIAVIPLSETEPQDLELELCKKHHFGINKPEKITQSPDDTKFLLKTLTQIKSNVSAPNKKKIKESKEKEKLEKRLLEELFKMFMDSDSFYYSLTYDLTNSVQRQSACEKTNLPLWRKVDDRFFWNKHMIEDLISSDNAEVDFWIIPIIQGFVQIEELVVNYSESSDDDKSSPETPPQESTCVDDIHPTFLVALISRRSRHRAGMRYKRRGVDKNGNVANYVETEQLIHVHNHTLSFIQTRGSVPVFWSQVGYRYNPRPRLDKSENETVSCFRAHFEEQLKNYKKQVGFSWKKSSFENT
;
A
#
# COMPACT_ATOMS: atom_id res chain seq x y z
N ARG A 1 21.67 -10.88 -2.72
CA ARG A 1 22.43 -12.00 -3.32
C ARG A 1 21.61 -12.60 -4.47
N SER A 2 22.22 -13.34 -5.40
CA SER A 2 21.54 -13.89 -6.59
C SER A 2 20.45 -14.92 -6.27
N ASP A 3 20.60 -15.62 -5.16
CA ASP A 3 19.60 -16.52 -4.55
C ASP A 3 18.43 -15.75 -3.87
N GLY A 4 18.49 -14.42 -3.86
CA GLY A 4 17.52 -13.56 -3.17
C GLY A 4 17.70 -13.50 -1.66
N SER A 5 18.65 -14.20 -1.05
CA SER A 5 18.81 -14.17 0.41
C SER A 5 19.27 -12.79 0.90
N LEU A 6 18.70 -12.37 2.03
CA LEU A 6 19.14 -11.21 2.80
C LEU A 6 19.94 -11.69 4.00
N GLN A 7 21.12 -11.08 4.20
CA GLN A 7 21.99 -11.38 5.34
C GLN A 7 22.33 -10.06 6.02
N LEU A 8 22.18 -10.02 7.34
CA LEU A 8 22.64 -8.90 8.16
C LEU A 8 24.18 -8.87 8.16
N ARG A 9 24.73 -7.69 7.90
CA ARG A 9 26.16 -7.41 7.81
C ARG A 9 26.42 -6.12 8.57
N ALA A 10 27.52 -6.07 9.33
CA ALA A 10 27.90 -4.85 10.01
C ALA A 10 28.36 -3.80 8.99
N ALA A 11 28.17 -2.51 9.30
CA ALA A 11 28.67 -1.44 8.43
C ALA A 11 30.18 -1.52 8.20
N THR A 12 30.93 -2.07 9.16
CA THR A 12 32.38 -2.34 9.05
C THR A 12 32.73 -3.33 7.95
N ASP A 13 31.81 -4.20 7.54
CA ASP A 13 32.04 -5.14 6.44
C ASP A 13 32.24 -4.42 5.10
N LEU A 14 31.78 -3.17 4.97
CA LEU A 14 32.08 -2.33 3.80
C LEU A 14 33.58 -2.04 3.66
N LEU A 15 34.36 -2.09 4.75
CA LEU A 15 35.82 -1.94 4.70
C LEU A 15 36.49 -3.14 4.02
N LEU A 16 35.81 -4.29 3.98
CA LEU A 16 36.26 -5.50 3.30
C LEU A 16 35.75 -5.58 1.86
N ALA A 17 34.86 -4.68 1.45
CA ALA A 17 34.32 -4.66 0.11
C ALA A 17 35.34 -4.12 -0.90
N TRP A 18 35.48 -4.82 -2.02
CA TRP A 18 36.31 -4.34 -3.12
C TRP A 18 35.60 -3.20 -3.85
N ASN A 19 36.13 -1.98 -3.75
CA ASN A 19 35.66 -0.78 -4.47
C ASN A 19 34.14 -0.50 -4.32
N PRO A 20 33.63 -0.23 -3.10
CA PRO A 20 32.21 0.07 -2.91
C PRO A 20 31.80 1.36 -3.62
N ILE A 21 30.72 1.32 -4.40
CA ILE A 21 30.17 2.46 -5.12
C ILE A 21 28.87 2.90 -4.44
N CYS A 22 28.71 4.20 -4.20
CA CYS A 22 27.46 4.76 -3.71
C CYS A 22 26.45 4.86 -4.86
N LEU A 23 25.30 4.20 -4.76
CA LEU A 23 24.25 4.29 -5.79
C LEU A 23 23.30 5.47 -5.59
N GLY A 24 23.20 6.01 -4.37
CA GLY A 24 22.33 7.13 -4.02
C GLY A 24 21.61 6.93 -2.69
N LEU A 25 20.61 7.78 -2.45
CA LEU A 25 19.73 7.75 -1.30
C LEU A 25 18.39 7.09 -1.65
N VAL A 26 17.79 6.45 -0.65
CA VAL A 26 16.45 5.85 -0.72
C VAL A 26 15.70 6.15 0.58
N GLU A 27 14.38 6.21 0.50
CA GLU A 27 13.50 6.52 1.62
C GLU A 27 13.17 5.29 2.48
N GLY A 28 13.33 4.09 1.92
CA GLY A 28 13.00 2.85 2.61
C GLY A 28 13.05 1.63 1.70
N VAL A 29 12.94 0.45 2.33
CA VAL A 29 12.91 -0.85 1.64
C VAL A 29 11.46 -1.32 1.56
N ILE A 30 10.99 -1.61 0.35
CA ILE A 30 9.68 -2.24 0.15
C ILE A 30 9.80 -3.74 0.39
N GLY A 31 10.88 -4.34 -0.13
CA GLY A 31 11.24 -5.75 0.02
C GLY A 31 11.80 -6.33 -1.27
N LYS A 32 11.89 -7.66 -1.34
CA LYS A 32 12.33 -8.38 -2.53
C LYS A 32 11.20 -9.19 -3.17
N VAL A 33 11.29 -9.42 -4.48
CA VAL A 33 10.33 -10.23 -5.23
C VAL A 33 11.02 -11.00 -6.35
N GLN A 34 10.55 -12.22 -6.61
CA GLN A 34 10.87 -12.95 -7.82
C GLN A 34 9.61 -12.99 -8.69
N LEU A 35 9.62 -12.28 -9.81
CA LEU A 35 8.43 -12.12 -10.67
C LEU A 35 8.10 -13.39 -11.47
N HIS A 36 9.11 -14.22 -11.75
CA HIS A 36 8.99 -15.50 -12.41
C HIS A 36 10.16 -16.40 -12.00
N THR A 37 9.97 -17.72 -11.94
CA THR A 37 11.00 -18.69 -11.51
C THR A 37 12.30 -18.58 -12.32
N ASP A 38 12.18 -18.23 -13.59
CA ASP A 38 13.31 -18.12 -14.52
C ASP A 38 13.97 -16.73 -14.49
N LEU A 39 13.39 -15.76 -13.78
CA LEU A 39 13.91 -14.40 -13.66
C LEU A 39 14.68 -14.22 -12.34
N PRO A 40 15.63 -13.27 -12.29
CA PRO A 40 16.35 -12.98 -11.05
C PRO A 40 15.40 -12.46 -9.97
N TRP A 41 15.89 -12.47 -8.74
CA TRP A 41 15.26 -11.72 -7.65
C TRP A 41 15.46 -10.22 -7.87
N TRP A 42 14.49 -9.43 -7.44
CA TRP A 42 14.53 -7.98 -7.52
C TRP A 42 14.35 -7.38 -6.14
N LEU A 43 15.17 -6.39 -5.82
CA LEU A 43 15.02 -5.55 -4.63
C LEU A 43 14.23 -4.30 -5.00
N LEU A 44 13.16 -4.02 -4.26
CA LEU A 44 12.31 -2.86 -4.43
C LEU A 44 12.57 -1.85 -3.32
N LEU A 45 12.85 -0.62 -3.71
CA LEU A 45 13.19 0.48 -2.83
C LEU A 45 12.25 1.66 -3.07
N ILE A 46 11.95 2.41 -2.02
CA ILE A 46 11.21 3.67 -2.10
C ILE A 46 12.19 4.74 -2.58
N ARG A 47 12.01 5.19 -3.83
CA ARG A 47 12.86 6.22 -4.43
C ARG A 47 12.38 7.62 -4.09
N GLN A 48 11.06 7.83 -4.18
CA GLN A 48 10.43 9.10 -3.84
C GLN A 48 9.13 8.85 -3.08
N LYS A 49 8.84 9.78 -2.18
CA LYS A 49 7.61 9.82 -1.41
C LYS A 49 6.99 11.22 -1.52
N ALA A 50 5.69 11.31 -1.27
CA ALA A 50 4.99 12.57 -1.04
C ALA A 50 4.36 12.54 0.36
N LEU A 51 4.56 13.61 1.13
CA LEU A 51 3.86 13.79 2.40
C LEU A 51 2.38 14.08 2.10
N ILE A 52 1.49 13.25 2.62
CA ILE A 52 0.03 13.44 2.48
C ILE A 52 -0.51 14.35 3.57
N GLY A 53 0.04 14.22 4.78
CA GLY A 53 -0.36 15.01 5.93
C GLY A 53 0.20 14.37 7.20
N LYS A 54 -0.21 14.94 8.33
CA LYS A 54 0.13 14.43 9.66
C LYS A 54 -1.13 13.96 10.35
N LEU A 55 -1.08 12.81 11.02
CA LEU A 55 -2.11 12.36 11.94
C LEU A 55 -1.83 12.92 13.35
N PRO A 56 -2.80 12.90 14.29
CA PRO A 56 -2.63 13.44 15.64
C PRO A 56 -1.38 12.88 16.33
N GLY A 57 -0.56 13.74 16.93
CA GLY A 57 0.76 13.36 17.48
C GLY A 57 1.91 13.52 16.49
N ASP A 58 1.78 14.39 15.49
CA ASP A 58 2.80 14.69 14.46
C ASP A 58 3.25 13.47 13.64
N HIS A 59 2.34 12.51 13.48
CA HIS A 59 2.60 11.29 12.74
C HIS A 59 2.52 11.52 11.23
N GLU A 60 3.67 11.64 10.58
CA GLU A 60 3.74 11.83 9.13
C GLU A 60 3.24 10.60 8.36
N VAL A 61 2.32 10.81 7.43
CA VAL A 61 1.85 9.79 6.50
C VAL A 61 2.35 10.11 5.09
N CYS A 62 3.06 9.16 4.51
CA CYS A 62 3.70 9.30 3.21
C CYS A 62 3.05 8.38 2.17
N LYS A 63 2.86 8.90 0.96
CA LYS A 63 2.53 8.13 -0.24
C LYS A 63 3.81 7.78 -1.00
N ILE A 64 3.94 6.53 -1.44
CA ILE A 64 5.03 6.12 -2.33
C ILE A 64 4.71 6.62 -3.74
N THR A 65 5.54 7.49 -4.30
CA THR A 65 5.32 8.08 -5.63
C THR A 65 6.19 7.43 -6.70
N LYS A 66 7.43 7.09 -6.35
CA LYS A 66 8.35 6.38 -7.26
C LYS A 66 9.13 5.31 -6.52
N ILE A 67 9.39 4.21 -7.22
CA ILE A 67 10.22 3.12 -6.73
C ILE A 67 11.50 3.01 -7.56
N ALA A 68 12.52 2.40 -6.97
CA ALA A 68 13.68 1.89 -7.69
C ALA A 68 13.68 0.36 -7.56
N VAL A 69 14.00 -0.32 -8.67
CA VAL A 69 13.99 -1.78 -8.73
C VAL A 69 15.38 -2.23 -9.17
N ILE A 70 16.05 -3.01 -8.32
CA ILE A 70 17.43 -3.45 -8.53
C ILE A 70 17.42 -4.97 -8.75
N PRO A 71 17.91 -5.47 -9.89
CA PRO A 71 18.07 -6.91 -10.08
C PRO A 71 19.19 -7.40 -9.16
N LEU A 72 18.90 -8.46 -8.41
CA LEU A 72 19.90 -9.17 -7.62
C LEU A 72 20.63 -10.16 -8.55
N SER A 73 21.44 -9.63 -9.45
CA SER A 73 22.29 -10.36 -10.40
C SER A 73 23.73 -9.83 -10.35
N GLU A 74 24.63 -10.48 -11.07
CA GLU A 74 26.04 -10.04 -11.19
C GLU A 74 26.21 -8.80 -12.08
N THR A 75 25.14 -8.38 -12.76
CA THR A 75 25.14 -7.20 -13.62
C THR A 75 24.97 -5.93 -12.78
N GLU A 76 25.82 -4.93 -13.02
CA GLU A 76 25.70 -3.63 -12.34
C GLU A 76 24.33 -2.98 -12.65
N PRO A 77 23.65 -2.43 -11.61
CA PRO A 77 22.40 -1.72 -11.81
C PRO A 77 22.64 -0.41 -12.55
N GLN A 78 22.05 -0.24 -13.73
CA GLN A 78 22.17 0.97 -14.52
C GLN A 78 20.99 1.93 -14.30
N ASP A 79 21.33 3.20 -14.11
CA ASP A 79 20.44 4.36 -14.04
C ASP A 79 19.20 4.20 -13.15
N LEU A 80 19.44 4.09 -11.84
CA LEU A 80 18.37 4.03 -10.82
C LEU A 80 17.71 5.39 -10.56
N GLU A 81 18.21 6.46 -11.18
CA GLU A 81 17.80 7.85 -10.96
C GLU A 81 17.63 8.22 -9.46
N LEU A 82 18.46 7.63 -8.59
CA LEU A 82 18.44 7.95 -7.17
C LEU A 82 18.94 9.38 -6.93
N GLU A 83 18.51 9.95 -5.82
CA GLU A 83 19.09 11.18 -5.31
C GLU A 83 20.53 10.92 -4.89
N LEU A 84 21.43 11.83 -5.27
CA LEU A 84 22.85 11.63 -5.04
C LEU A 84 23.20 11.91 -3.57
N CYS A 85 23.88 10.96 -2.94
CA CYS A 85 24.43 11.16 -1.61
C CYS A 85 25.50 12.27 -1.62
N LYS A 86 25.26 13.34 -0.85
CA LYS A 86 26.17 14.51 -0.74
C LYS A 86 27.60 14.14 -0.29
N LYS A 87 27.76 13.05 0.46
CA LYS A 87 29.07 12.62 0.99
C LYS A 87 29.94 11.92 -0.07
N HIS A 88 29.33 11.16 -0.98
CA HIS A 88 30.06 10.32 -1.93
C HIS A 88 29.98 10.83 -3.38
N HIS A 89 29.06 11.74 -3.68
CA HIS A 89 28.89 12.37 -5.00
C HIS A 89 29.23 13.87 -4.97
N PHE A 90 30.28 14.23 -4.24
CA PHE A 90 30.73 15.62 -4.16
C PHE A 90 31.19 16.12 -5.54
N GLY A 91 30.70 17.29 -5.97
CA GLY A 91 31.06 17.92 -7.25
C GLY A 91 30.26 17.45 -8.47
N ILE A 92 29.34 16.48 -8.31
CA ILE A 92 28.43 16.06 -9.39
C ILE A 92 27.12 16.86 -9.27
N ASN A 93 27.05 18.01 -9.93
CA ASN A 93 25.80 18.77 -10.04
C ASN A 93 24.91 18.12 -11.12
N LYS A 94 23.83 17.46 -10.73
CA LYS A 94 22.73 17.17 -11.68
C LYS A 94 22.09 18.52 -12.04
N PRO A 95 22.00 18.91 -13.33
CA PRO A 95 21.25 20.10 -13.70
C PRO A 95 19.79 19.89 -13.27
N GLU A 96 19.22 20.84 -12.53
CA GLU A 96 17.80 20.86 -12.18
C GLU A 96 16.99 20.84 -13.49
N LYS A 97 16.40 19.69 -13.82
CA LYS A 97 15.42 19.64 -14.89
C LYS A 97 14.13 20.26 -14.35
N ILE A 98 13.93 21.52 -14.73
CA ILE A 98 12.67 22.24 -14.64
C ILE A 98 11.54 21.34 -15.16
N THR A 99 10.53 21.20 -14.33
CA THR A 99 9.30 20.45 -14.55
C THR A 99 8.63 20.86 -15.85
N GLN A 100 8.46 19.94 -16.81
CA GLN A 100 7.34 19.90 -17.77
C GLN A 100 7.33 18.58 -18.61
N SER A 101 6.19 17.87 -18.53
CA SER A 101 5.65 16.89 -19.49
C SER A 101 6.09 15.40 -19.42
N PRO A 102 5.23 14.47 -19.92
CA PRO A 102 5.16 13.06 -19.52
C PRO A 102 6.07 12.18 -20.38
N ASP A 103 7.24 11.81 -19.88
CA ASP A 103 8.17 10.95 -20.60
C ASP A 103 8.69 9.79 -19.72
N ASP A 104 7.87 9.29 -18.78
CA ASP A 104 8.20 8.14 -17.92
C ASP A 104 8.40 6.82 -18.71
N THR A 105 7.87 6.76 -19.95
CA THR A 105 8.12 5.65 -20.87
C THR A 105 9.59 5.58 -21.33
N LYS A 106 10.31 6.72 -21.37
CA LYS A 106 11.74 6.74 -21.70
C LYS A 106 12.62 6.22 -20.56
N PHE A 107 12.21 6.36 -19.31
CA PHE A 107 12.93 5.79 -18.17
C PHE A 107 12.95 4.26 -18.26
N LEU A 108 11.76 3.66 -18.44
CA LEU A 108 11.61 2.21 -18.65
C LEU A 108 12.43 1.72 -19.85
N LEU A 109 12.44 2.44 -20.97
CA LEU A 109 13.20 2.06 -22.17
C LEU A 109 14.73 2.14 -22.00
N LYS A 110 15.23 3.04 -21.15
CA LYS A 110 16.67 3.25 -20.92
C LYS A 110 17.30 2.22 -19.98
N THR A 111 16.61 1.83 -18.90
CA THR A 111 17.07 0.74 -18.03
C THR A 111 17.15 -0.61 -18.78
N LEU A 112 16.40 -0.75 -19.88
CA LEU A 112 16.22 -2.03 -20.60
C LEU A 112 17.11 -2.20 -21.85
N THR A 113 17.89 -1.22 -22.30
CA THR A 113 18.54 -1.29 -23.63
C THR A 113 19.93 -1.96 -23.70
N GLN A 114 20.44 -2.57 -22.62
CA GLN A 114 21.86 -3.00 -22.58
C GLN A 114 22.13 -4.46 -22.18
N ILE A 115 21.50 -5.42 -22.87
CA ILE A 115 22.07 -6.78 -22.99
C ILE A 115 22.44 -7.02 -24.46
N LYS A 116 23.64 -6.56 -24.84
CA LYS A 116 24.31 -7.01 -26.06
C LYS A 116 25.73 -7.45 -25.71
N SER A 117 25.88 -8.73 -25.35
CA SER A 117 27.14 -9.42 -25.54
C SER A 117 27.20 -9.91 -26.99
N ASN A 118 28.01 -9.24 -27.81
CA ASN A 118 28.53 -9.85 -29.02
C ASN A 118 29.58 -10.88 -28.58
N VAL A 119 29.39 -12.17 -28.92
CA VAL A 119 30.38 -13.05 -29.59
C VAL A 119 29.79 -14.46 -29.79
N SER A 120 29.98 -14.95 -31.02
CA SER A 120 29.86 -16.32 -31.52
C SER A 120 28.45 -16.91 -31.76
N ALA A 121 28.30 -17.50 -32.95
CA ALA A 121 27.05 -17.86 -33.62
C ALA A 121 26.10 -18.71 -32.76
N PRO A 122 24.80 -18.34 -32.60
CA PRO A 122 23.91 -19.14 -31.78
C PRO A 122 22.88 -19.94 -32.59
N ASN A 123 22.63 -21.15 -32.10
CA ASN A 123 21.45 -21.95 -32.36
C ASN A 123 20.18 -21.07 -32.32
N LYS A 124 19.44 -20.97 -33.44
CA LYS A 124 18.24 -20.10 -33.58
C LYS A 124 17.21 -20.27 -32.46
N LYS A 125 17.11 -21.46 -31.86
CA LYS A 125 16.22 -21.77 -30.73
C LYS A 125 16.61 -21.04 -29.44
N LYS A 126 17.91 -21.03 -29.09
CA LYS A 126 18.43 -20.40 -27.86
C LYS A 126 18.31 -18.87 -27.90
N ILE A 127 18.44 -18.27 -29.09
CA ILE A 127 18.20 -16.83 -29.30
C ILE A 127 16.72 -16.49 -29.09
N LYS A 128 15.81 -17.34 -29.60
CA LYS A 128 14.37 -17.13 -29.49
C LYS A 128 13.90 -17.19 -28.03
N GLU A 129 14.34 -18.19 -27.28
CA GLU A 129 14.03 -18.35 -25.85
C GLU A 129 14.55 -17.17 -25.02
N SER A 130 15.77 -16.70 -25.29
CA SER A 130 16.35 -15.52 -24.62
C SER A 130 15.51 -14.26 -24.86
N LYS A 131 15.07 -14.03 -26.11
CA LYS A 131 14.19 -12.90 -26.46
C LYS A 131 12.80 -12.98 -25.80
N GLU A 132 12.24 -14.17 -25.70
CA GLU A 132 10.94 -14.36 -25.02
C GLU A 132 11.04 -14.10 -23.52
N LYS A 133 12.13 -14.54 -22.89
CA LYS A 133 12.44 -14.25 -21.49
C LYS A 133 12.58 -12.75 -21.23
N GLU A 134 13.35 -12.04 -22.04
CA GLU A 134 13.53 -10.58 -21.95
C GLU A 134 12.19 -9.84 -22.13
N LYS A 135 11.35 -10.30 -23.08
CA LYS A 135 10.02 -9.72 -23.28
C LYS A 135 9.08 -9.95 -22.09
N LEU A 136 9.16 -11.13 -21.47
CA LEU A 136 8.39 -11.44 -20.27
C LEU A 136 8.84 -10.58 -19.10
N GLU A 137 10.15 -10.49 -18.87
CA GLU A 137 10.77 -9.65 -17.83
C GLU A 137 10.32 -8.20 -17.95
N LYS A 138 10.48 -7.62 -19.15
CA LYS A 138 10.04 -6.25 -19.44
C LYS A 138 8.57 -6.03 -19.10
N ARG A 139 7.69 -6.95 -19.55
CA ARG A 139 6.26 -6.83 -19.29
C ARG A 139 5.94 -6.89 -17.80
N LEU A 140 6.58 -7.78 -17.04
CA LEU A 140 6.33 -7.93 -15.61
C LEU A 140 6.82 -6.70 -14.83
N LEU A 141 7.99 -6.15 -15.19
CA LEU A 141 8.51 -4.93 -14.60
C LEU A 141 7.64 -3.71 -14.94
N GLU A 142 7.18 -3.58 -16.18
CA GLU A 142 6.26 -2.51 -16.58
C GLU A 142 4.97 -2.53 -15.74
N GLU A 143 4.37 -3.70 -15.53
CA GLU A 143 3.18 -3.84 -14.68
C GLU A 143 3.48 -3.56 -13.20
N LEU A 144 4.68 -3.92 -12.72
CA LEU A 144 5.12 -3.58 -11.37
C LEU A 144 5.26 -2.06 -11.19
N PHE A 145 5.90 -1.37 -12.14
CA PHE A 145 6.03 0.09 -12.11
C PHE A 145 4.67 0.78 -12.18
N LYS A 146 3.79 0.39 -13.12
CA LYS A 146 2.43 0.91 -13.20
C LYS A 146 1.64 0.70 -11.91
N MET A 147 1.82 -0.45 -11.25
CA MET A 147 1.17 -0.71 -9.98
C MET A 147 1.55 0.33 -8.93
N PHE A 148 2.81 0.75 -8.83
CA PHE A 148 3.21 1.77 -7.85
C PHE A 148 2.97 3.21 -8.31
N MET A 149 3.25 3.52 -9.58
CA MET A 149 3.27 4.88 -10.11
C MET A 149 1.90 5.36 -10.60
N ASP A 150 1.09 4.49 -11.20
CA ASP A 150 -0.20 4.91 -11.79
C ASP A 150 -1.37 4.74 -10.82
N SER A 151 -1.25 3.83 -9.84
CA SER A 151 -2.37 3.49 -8.96
C SER A 151 -2.53 4.42 -7.76
N ASP A 152 -1.51 5.20 -7.41
CA ASP A 152 -1.50 6.08 -6.24
C ASP A 152 -2.01 5.40 -4.94
N SER A 153 -1.74 4.10 -4.80
CA SER A 153 -2.42 3.26 -3.81
C SER A 153 -1.55 2.83 -2.63
N PHE A 154 -0.28 3.25 -2.52
CA PHE A 154 0.62 2.74 -1.47
C PHE A 154 1.05 3.82 -0.49
N TYR A 155 0.82 3.55 0.79
CA TYR A 155 1.04 4.50 1.88
C TYR A 155 1.74 3.82 3.05
N TYR A 156 2.52 4.60 3.79
CA TYR A 156 3.19 4.16 5.00
C TYR A 156 3.38 5.33 5.98
N SER A 157 3.62 5.00 7.24
CA SER A 157 4.13 5.93 8.23
C SER A 157 5.20 5.21 9.04
N LEU A 158 6.26 5.93 9.42
CA LEU A 158 7.33 5.37 10.25
C LEU A 158 6.97 5.37 11.74
N THR A 159 6.00 6.20 12.13
CA THR A 159 5.67 6.44 13.54
C THR A 159 4.23 6.07 13.89
N TYR A 160 3.36 5.85 12.90
CA TYR A 160 1.96 5.48 13.10
C TYR A 160 1.56 4.19 12.38
N ASP A 161 0.74 3.37 13.03
CA ASP A 161 0.24 2.14 12.44
C ASP A 161 -1.01 2.40 11.57
N LEU A 162 -0.82 2.43 10.26
CA LEU A 162 -1.92 2.58 9.29
C LEU A 162 -2.73 1.29 9.08
N THR A 163 -2.24 0.14 9.54
CA THR A 163 -2.87 -1.16 9.32
C THR A 163 -4.02 -1.41 10.32
N ASN A 164 -3.94 -0.84 11.51
CA ASN A 164 -4.99 -0.92 12.53
C ASN A 164 -5.83 0.34 12.58
N SER A 165 -7.10 0.18 12.95
CA SER A 165 -7.94 1.31 13.31
C SER A 165 -7.53 1.92 14.64
N VAL A 166 -7.91 3.19 14.86
CA VAL A 166 -7.73 3.87 16.16
C VAL A 166 -8.36 3.04 17.27
N GLN A 167 -9.53 2.46 17.02
CA GLN A 167 -10.20 1.59 18.00
C GLN A 167 -9.37 0.36 18.36
N ARG A 168 -8.73 -0.30 17.38
CA ARG A 168 -7.86 -1.47 17.64
C ARG A 168 -6.58 -1.08 18.35
N GLN A 169 -5.96 0.04 17.94
CA GLN A 169 -4.76 0.55 18.59
C GLN A 169 -5.02 0.94 20.04
N SER A 170 -6.17 1.56 20.33
CA SER A 170 -6.57 1.92 21.69
C SER A 170 -6.88 0.72 22.58
N ALA A 171 -7.28 -0.41 22.00
CA ALA A 171 -7.56 -1.64 22.74
C ALA A 171 -6.30 -2.50 22.98
N CYS A 172 -5.21 -2.23 22.26
CA CYS A 172 -3.96 -2.95 22.39
C CYS A 172 -3.20 -2.47 23.65
N GLU A 173 -2.57 -3.40 24.36
CA GLU A 173 -1.71 -3.04 25.49
C GLU A 173 -0.52 -2.22 25.01
N LYS A 174 -0.12 -1.21 25.80
CA LYS A 174 1.06 -0.40 25.52
C LYS A 174 2.31 -1.26 25.71
N THR A 175 2.69 -1.95 24.65
CA THR A 175 3.92 -2.75 24.59
C THR A 175 5.04 -1.92 23.97
N ASN A 176 6.27 -2.11 24.47
CA ASN A 176 7.49 -1.52 23.90
C ASN A 176 7.97 -2.24 22.62
N LEU A 177 7.11 -3.04 21.99
CA LEU A 177 7.44 -3.73 20.74
C LEU A 177 7.63 -2.72 19.60
N PRO A 178 8.42 -3.07 18.58
CA PRO A 178 8.51 -2.28 17.36
C PRO A 178 7.14 -2.21 16.65
N LEU A 179 6.92 -1.13 15.90
CA LEU A 179 5.64 -0.83 15.23
C LEU A 179 5.14 -2.02 14.39
N TRP A 180 6.04 -2.61 13.59
CA TRP A 180 5.70 -3.71 12.68
C TRP A 180 5.20 -4.98 13.38
N ARG A 181 5.46 -5.18 14.68
CA ARG A 181 4.94 -6.34 15.45
C ARG A 181 3.50 -6.13 15.94
N LYS A 182 2.99 -4.90 15.91
CA LYS A 182 1.64 -4.53 16.40
C LYS A 182 0.61 -4.45 15.27
N VAL A 183 1.06 -4.48 14.03
CA VAL A 183 0.24 -4.28 12.84
C VAL A 183 -0.78 -5.40 12.62
N ASP A 184 -1.87 -5.04 11.94
CA ASP A 184 -2.84 -5.98 11.41
C ASP A 184 -2.28 -6.68 10.17
N ASP A 185 -2.06 -7.99 10.27
CA ASP A 185 -1.52 -8.82 9.19
C ASP A 185 -2.33 -8.68 7.89
N ARG A 186 -3.65 -8.49 8.03
CA ARG A 186 -4.56 -8.40 6.88
C ARG A 186 -4.17 -7.23 5.99
N PHE A 187 -3.60 -6.15 6.53
CA PHE A 187 -3.31 -4.92 5.80
C PHE A 187 -1.81 -4.63 5.65
N PHE A 188 -0.93 -5.49 6.16
CA PHE A 188 0.52 -5.39 5.96
C PHE A 188 0.93 -5.93 4.59
N TRP A 189 0.77 -5.10 3.56
CA TRP A 189 0.84 -5.50 2.14
C TRP A 189 2.18 -6.14 1.74
N ASN A 190 3.29 -5.49 2.09
CA ASN A 190 4.63 -5.93 1.70
C ASN A 190 5.25 -7.02 2.60
N LYS A 191 4.55 -7.53 3.62
CA LYS A 191 5.17 -8.44 4.61
C LYS A 191 5.85 -9.67 3.98
N HIS A 192 5.27 -10.28 2.94
CA HIS A 192 5.94 -11.41 2.27
C HIS A 192 7.26 -11.02 1.59
N MET A 193 7.38 -9.78 1.10
CA MET A 193 8.57 -9.29 0.41
C MET A 193 9.73 -9.04 1.37
N ILE A 194 9.45 -8.91 2.67
CA ILE A 194 10.43 -8.67 3.74
C ILE A 194 10.46 -9.81 4.76
N GLU A 195 9.97 -11.00 4.38
CA GLU A 195 9.89 -12.16 5.28
C GLU A 195 11.26 -12.53 5.86
N ASP A 196 12.33 -12.45 5.08
CA ASP A 196 13.71 -12.68 5.55
C ASP A 196 14.10 -11.73 6.70
N LEU A 197 13.64 -10.47 6.66
CA LEU A 197 13.91 -9.50 7.72
C LEU A 197 13.09 -9.83 8.98
N ILE A 198 11.81 -10.18 8.79
CA ILE A 198 10.90 -10.53 9.89
C ILE A 198 11.37 -11.81 10.61
N SER A 199 11.84 -12.80 9.86
CA SER A 199 12.28 -14.10 10.38
C SER A 199 13.67 -14.07 11.03
N SER A 200 14.44 -12.99 10.85
CA SER A 200 15.78 -12.85 11.45
C SER A 200 15.77 -12.68 12.98
N ASP A 201 14.62 -12.37 13.59
CA ASP A 201 14.42 -12.08 15.03
C ASP A 201 15.53 -11.24 15.69
N ASN A 202 16.07 -10.27 14.94
CA ASN A 202 17.10 -9.36 15.43
C ASN A 202 16.52 -7.93 15.51
N ALA A 203 16.55 -7.34 16.70
CA ALA A 203 16.06 -5.98 16.91
C ALA A 203 16.77 -4.92 16.05
N GLU A 204 18.02 -5.18 15.63
CA GLU A 204 18.77 -4.29 14.75
C GLU A 204 18.18 -4.18 13.34
N VAL A 205 17.32 -5.12 12.90
CA VAL A 205 16.66 -5.03 11.59
C VAL A 205 15.29 -4.37 11.64
N ASP A 206 14.74 -4.12 12.83
CA ASP A 206 13.38 -3.59 13.00
C ASP A 206 13.18 -2.26 12.26
N PHE A 207 14.22 -1.43 12.18
CA PHE A 207 14.14 -0.13 11.50
C PHE A 207 14.00 -0.23 9.97
N TRP A 208 14.37 -1.37 9.37
CA TRP A 208 14.18 -1.63 7.93
C TRP A 208 12.77 -2.13 7.60
N ILE A 209 12.00 -2.56 8.60
CA ILE A 209 10.68 -3.15 8.42
C ILE A 209 9.64 -2.04 8.43
N ILE A 210 9.22 -1.62 7.23
CA ILE A 210 8.21 -0.57 7.04
C ILE A 210 6.89 -1.22 6.59
N PRO A 211 5.85 -1.19 7.44
CA PRO A 211 4.52 -1.63 7.04
C PRO A 211 3.90 -0.70 6.00
N ILE A 212 3.67 -1.23 4.81
CA ILE A 212 3.01 -0.53 3.71
C ILE A 212 1.57 -1.04 3.62
N ILE A 213 0.61 -0.11 3.53
CA ILE A 213 -0.78 -0.44 3.20
C ILE A 213 -1.03 -0.20 1.71
N GLN A 214 -1.95 -0.98 1.13
CA GLN A 214 -2.53 -0.70 -0.18
C GLN A 214 -3.95 -0.15 0.00
N GLY A 215 -4.28 0.97 -0.61
CA GLY A 215 -5.62 1.55 -0.58
C GLY A 215 -5.59 3.05 -0.85
N PHE A 216 -6.08 3.85 0.09
CA PHE A 216 -6.19 5.30 -0.06
C PHE A 216 -6.00 5.98 1.29
N VAL A 217 -5.27 7.09 1.32
CA VAL A 217 -5.19 7.96 2.49
C VAL A 217 -5.29 9.41 2.03
N GLN A 218 -6.18 10.17 2.65
CA GLN A 218 -6.23 11.62 2.56
C GLN A 218 -6.38 12.19 3.97
N ILE A 219 -5.69 13.29 4.23
CA ILE A 219 -5.74 14.01 5.51
C ILE A 219 -5.91 15.49 5.15
N GLU A 220 -6.92 16.12 5.69
CA GLU A 220 -7.23 17.54 5.47
C GLU A 220 -7.53 18.21 6.81
N GLU A 221 -7.10 19.47 6.94
CA GLU A 221 -7.50 20.34 8.04
C GLU A 221 -8.65 21.24 7.56
N LEU A 222 -9.75 21.21 8.29
CA LEU A 222 -10.97 21.95 8.00
C LEU A 222 -11.26 22.91 9.13
N VAL A 223 -11.47 24.17 8.80
CA VAL A 223 -11.93 25.19 9.75
C VAL A 223 -13.44 25.35 9.57
N VAL A 224 -14.22 25.11 10.63
CA VAL A 224 -15.68 25.24 10.57
C VAL A 224 -16.09 26.58 11.15
N ASN A 225 -16.80 27.38 10.34
CA ASN A 225 -17.36 28.66 10.76
C ASN A 225 -18.80 28.44 11.26
N TYR A 226 -19.00 28.48 12.58
CA TYR A 226 -20.34 28.38 13.17
C TYR A 226 -21.16 29.69 13.08
N SER A 227 -20.57 30.76 12.53
CA SER A 227 -21.18 32.09 12.43
C SER A 227 -22.22 32.24 11.29
N GLU A 228 -22.41 31.22 10.46
CA GLU A 228 -23.49 31.17 9.46
C GLU A 228 -24.65 30.29 9.97
N SER A 229 -25.20 30.63 11.14
CA SER A 229 -26.61 30.31 11.39
C SER A 229 -27.44 31.21 10.49
N SER A 230 -28.14 30.58 9.54
CA SER A 230 -29.16 31.16 8.66
C SER A 230 -29.84 32.42 9.20
N ASP A 231 -29.95 33.45 8.36
CA ASP A 231 -30.70 34.71 8.59
C ASP A 231 -32.21 34.53 8.89
N ASP A 232 -32.70 33.29 9.08
CA ASP A 232 -34.11 32.97 9.26
C ASP A 232 -34.64 33.11 10.70
N ASP A 233 -33.79 33.31 11.72
CA ASP A 233 -34.22 33.40 13.13
C ASP A 233 -34.35 34.85 13.68
N LYS A 234 -34.23 35.89 12.85
CA LYS A 234 -34.50 37.28 13.27
C LYS A 234 -35.99 37.63 13.20
N SER A 235 -36.82 36.85 13.89
CA SER A 235 -38.26 37.15 14.04
C SER A 235 -38.80 36.81 15.43
N SER A 236 -38.12 37.16 16.52
CA SER A 236 -38.74 37.23 17.86
C SER A 236 -37.94 38.10 18.83
N PRO A 237 -38.47 39.24 19.28
CA PRO A 237 -37.84 40.04 20.32
C PRO A 237 -38.41 39.61 21.67
N GLU A 238 -37.75 38.70 22.39
CA GLU A 238 -37.88 38.50 23.85
C GLU A 238 -37.15 37.22 24.30
N THR A 239 -35.81 37.22 24.21
CA THR A 239 -34.99 36.25 24.96
C THR A 239 -33.78 36.99 25.53
N PRO A 240 -33.49 36.90 26.84
CA PRO A 240 -32.26 37.46 27.42
C PRO A 240 -31.03 36.89 26.69
N PRO A 241 -29.89 37.61 26.65
CA PRO A 241 -28.68 37.08 26.04
C PRO A 241 -28.31 35.79 26.77
N GLN A 242 -28.46 34.64 26.09
CA GLN A 242 -27.87 33.40 26.58
C GLN A 242 -26.36 33.62 26.64
N GLU A 243 -25.81 33.39 27.83
CA GLU A 243 -24.38 33.42 28.10
C GLU A 243 -23.66 32.65 26.99
N SER A 244 -22.63 33.29 26.43
CA SER A 244 -21.72 32.70 25.45
C SER A 244 -21.30 31.33 25.93
N THR A 245 -21.81 30.28 25.29
CA THR A 245 -21.31 28.93 25.49
C THR A 245 -19.81 28.97 25.30
N CYS A 246 -19.10 28.56 26.35
CA CYS A 246 -17.66 28.38 26.44
C CYS A 246 -17.17 27.40 25.35
N VAL A 247 -17.03 27.89 24.13
CA VAL A 247 -16.27 27.25 23.06
C VAL A 247 -15.11 28.19 22.80
N ASP A 248 -13.94 27.85 23.35
CA ASP A 248 -12.74 28.70 23.35
C ASP A 248 -12.23 29.03 21.93
N ASP A 249 -12.73 28.36 20.90
CA ASP A 249 -12.39 28.61 19.50
C ASP A 249 -13.60 29.09 18.70
N ILE A 250 -13.55 30.35 18.27
CA ILE A 250 -14.51 30.96 17.33
C ILE A 250 -14.51 30.19 15.98
N HIS A 251 -13.41 29.47 15.69
CA HIS A 251 -13.20 28.70 14.47
C HIS A 251 -12.44 27.39 14.79
N PRO A 252 -13.10 26.35 15.33
CA PRO A 252 -12.41 25.11 15.66
C PRO A 252 -11.89 24.44 14.38
N THR A 253 -10.64 23.97 14.47
CA THR A 253 -9.98 23.25 13.39
C THR A 253 -10.18 21.74 13.59
N PHE A 254 -10.72 21.09 12.57
CA PHE A 254 -10.93 19.66 12.51
C PHE A 254 -9.92 19.04 11.56
N LEU A 255 -9.15 18.08 12.05
CA LEU A 255 -8.40 17.20 11.18
C LEU A 255 -9.32 16.06 10.75
N VAL A 256 -9.57 15.95 9.45
CA VAL A 256 -10.36 14.87 8.86
C VAL A 256 -9.42 14.00 8.04
N ALA A 257 -9.36 12.72 8.39
CA ALA A 257 -8.62 11.74 7.61
C ALA A 257 -9.54 10.61 7.12
N LEU A 258 -9.35 10.20 5.87
CA LEU A 258 -10.02 9.04 5.30
C LEU A 258 -8.97 8.01 4.92
N ILE A 259 -8.94 6.89 5.64
CA ILE A 259 -7.97 5.81 5.48
C ILE A 259 -8.71 4.57 4.98
N SER A 260 -8.44 4.16 3.75
CA SER A 260 -8.89 2.87 3.22
C SER A 260 -7.71 1.93 3.07
N ARG A 261 -7.82 0.72 3.63
CA ARG A 261 -6.80 -0.32 3.59
C ARG A 261 -7.40 -1.61 3.01
N ARG A 262 -6.75 -2.15 1.99
CA ARG A 262 -7.14 -3.36 1.27
C ARG A 262 -6.41 -4.55 1.84
N SER A 263 -7.14 -5.63 2.08
CA SER A 263 -6.53 -6.85 2.58
C SER A 263 -5.57 -7.48 1.57
N ARG A 264 -4.43 -7.95 2.06
CA ARG A 264 -3.48 -8.77 1.30
C ARG A 264 -4.00 -10.19 1.03
N HIS A 265 -4.92 -10.68 1.86
CA HIS A 265 -5.48 -12.02 1.68
C HIS A 265 -6.46 -12.05 0.51
N ARG A 266 -6.40 -13.15 -0.25
CA ARG A 266 -7.26 -13.39 -1.43
C ARG A 266 -7.34 -12.19 -2.39
N ALA A 267 -6.26 -11.41 -2.49
CA ALA A 267 -6.18 -10.29 -3.42
C ALA A 267 -6.22 -10.76 -4.88
N GLY A 268 -6.74 -9.90 -5.76
CA GLY A 268 -6.67 -10.08 -7.21
C GLY A 268 -7.76 -9.33 -7.96
N MET A 269 -7.81 -9.52 -9.28
CA MET A 269 -8.72 -8.79 -10.14
C MET A 269 -10.18 -9.19 -9.89
N ARG A 270 -11.08 -8.20 -9.92
CA ARG A 270 -12.53 -8.35 -9.69
C ARG A 270 -13.19 -9.47 -10.51
N TYR A 271 -12.70 -9.74 -11.72
CA TYR A 271 -13.24 -10.80 -12.59
C TYR A 271 -12.53 -12.16 -12.45
N LYS A 272 -11.39 -12.22 -11.75
CA LYS A 272 -10.63 -13.47 -11.54
C LYS A 272 -10.70 -14.00 -10.11
N ARG A 273 -10.93 -13.14 -9.12
CA ARG A 273 -10.96 -13.48 -7.70
C ARG A 273 -12.23 -12.95 -7.06
N ARG A 274 -13.10 -13.86 -6.63
CA ARG A 274 -14.37 -13.60 -5.94
C ARG A 274 -14.60 -14.63 -4.84
N GLY A 275 -15.56 -14.34 -3.97
CA GLY A 275 -15.94 -15.25 -2.90
C GLY A 275 -14.90 -15.42 -1.80
N VAL A 276 -15.08 -16.48 -1.03
CA VAL A 276 -14.24 -16.86 0.12
C VAL A 276 -13.18 -17.90 -0.26
N ASP A 277 -12.07 -17.96 0.46
CA ASP A 277 -11.15 -19.10 0.43
C ASP A 277 -11.45 -20.13 1.53
N LYS A 278 -10.61 -21.16 1.64
CA LYS A 278 -10.76 -22.22 2.65
C LYS A 278 -10.52 -21.73 4.09
N ASN A 279 -9.89 -20.57 4.25
CA ASN A 279 -9.52 -20.01 5.55
C ASN A 279 -10.52 -18.93 6.00
N GLY A 280 -11.59 -18.68 5.24
CA GLY A 280 -12.58 -17.63 5.56
C GLY A 280 -12.23 -16.24 5.02
N ASN A 281 -11.12 -16.07 4.29
CA ASN A 281 -10.77 -14.77 3.72
C ASN A 281 -11.58 -14.50 2.45
N VAL A 282 -12.26 -13.35 2.42
CA VAL A 282 -13.03 -12.94 1.23
C VAL A 282 -12.19 -12.10 0.28
N ALA A 283 -12.42 -12.27 -1.02
CA ALA A 283 -11.72 -11.49 -2.03
C ALA A 283 -12.11 -10.01 -1.96
N ASN A 284 -11.14 -9.13 -2.21
CA ASN A 284 -11.31 -7.68 -2.25
C ASN A 284 -11.89 -7.10 -0.95
N TYR A 285 -11.47 -7.64 0.19
CA TYR A 285 -11.77 -7.07 1.49
C TYR A 285 -11.07 -5.73 1.68
N VAL A 286 -11.80 -4.72 2.11
CA VAL A 286 -11.33 -3.36 2.39
C VAL A 286 -11.96 -2.90 3.70
N GLU A 287 -11.15 -2.24 4.52
CA GLU A 287 -11.59 -1.48 5.67
C GLU A 287 -11.36 0.00 5.39
N THR A 288 -12.40 0.82 5.54
CA THR A 288 -12.36 2.27 5.37
C THR A 288 -12.69 2.91 6.70
N GLU A 289 -11.81 3.76 7.18
CA GLU A 289 -11.88 4.46 8.45
C GLU A 289 -11.92 5.96 8.19
N GLN A 290 -12.97 6.62 8.69
CA GLN A 290 -13.07 8.06 8.76
C GLN A 290 -12.66 8.48 10.17
N LEU A 291 -11.62 9.30 10.24
CA LEU A 291 -11.07 9.85 11.46
C LEU A 291 -11.38 11.35 11.49
N ILE A 292 -11.88 11.82 12.64
CA ILE A 292 -12.08 13.24 12.92
C ILE A 292 -11.36 13.53 14.23
N HIS A 293 -10.45 14.49 14.21
CA HIS A 293 -9.73 14.92 15.40
C HIS A 293 -9.96 16.42 15.62
N VAL A 294 -10.35 16.77 16.84
CA VAL A 294 -10.65 18.14 17.26
C VAL A 294 -10.24 18.28 18.72
N HIS A 295 -9.41 19.28 19.02
CA HIS A 295 -8.76 19.46 20.32
C HIS A 295 -8.05 18.17 20.78
N ASN A 296 -8.52 17.56 21.88
CA ASN A 296 -8.00 16.31 22.44
C ASN A 296 -8.92 15.11 22.16
N HIS A 297 -9.91 15.27 21.29
CA HIS A 297 -10.89 14.24 20.97
C HIS A 297 -10.61 13.65 19.60
N THR A 298 -10.56 12.32 19.53
CA THR A 298 -10.43 11.56 18.28
C THR A 298 -11.64 10.66 18.11
N LEU A 299 -12.39 10.87 17.03
CA LEU A 299 -13.47 10.00 16.60
C LEU A 299 -12.99 9.14 15.43
N SER A 300 -13.37 7.87 15.43
CA SER A 300 -13.07 6.90 14.37
C SER A 300 -14.33 6.14 14.01
N PHE A 301 -14.71 6.18 12.74
CA PHE A 301 -15.83 5.43 12.19
C PHE A 301 -15.34 4.48 11.10
N ILE A 302 -15.65 3.19 11.22
CA ILE A 302 -15.13 2.14 10.34
C ILE A 302 -16.26 1.52 9.54
N GLN A 303 -16.03 1.33 8.25
CA GLN A 303 -16.87 0.55 7.35
C GLN A 303 -16.03 -0.53 6.66
N THR A 304 -16.61 -1.70 6.45
CA THR A 304 -15.95 -2.80 5.73
C THR A 304 -16.70 -3.15 4.45
N ARG A 305 -15.95 -3.55 3.43
CA ARG A 305 -16.48 -3.99 2.13
C ARG A 305 -15.71 -5.22 1.70
N GLY A 306 -16.41 -6.27 1.26
CA GLY A 306 -15.78 -7.48 0.74
C GLY A 306 -16.67 -8.23 -0.22
N SER A 307 -16.13 -9.27 -0.86
CA SER A 307 -16.95 -10.23 -1.60
C SER A 307 -17.88 -10.99 -0.66
N VAL A 308 -19.05 -11.39 -1.17
CA VAL A 308 -19.96 -12.28 -0.44
C VAL A 308 -19.20 -13.57 -0.06
N PRO A 309 -19.24 -14.01 1.21
CA PRO A 309 -18.40 -15.09 1.75
C PRO A 309 -18.88 -16.49 1.36
N VAL A 310 -19.08 -16.71 0.06
CA VAL A 310 -19.43 -18.02 -0.53
C VAL A 310 -18.41 -18.38 -1.62
N PHE A 311 -18.35 -19.63 -2.05
CA PHE A 311 -17.53 -20.00 -3.20
C PHE A 311 -18.30 -19.65 -4.47
N TRP A 312 -17.91 -18.56 -5.15
CA TRP A 312 -18.59 -18.14 -6.37
C TRP A 312 -17.64 -17.50 -7.38
N SER A 313 -18.01 -17.69 -8.64
CA SER A 313 -17.34 -17.14 -9.80
C SER A 313 -18.33 -16.40 -10.70
N GLN A 314 -17.79 -15.51 -11.52
CA GLN A 314 -18.52 -14.81 -12.56
C GLN A 314 -17.73 -14.96 -13.85
N VAL A 315 -18.06 -16.00 -14.60
CA VAL A 315 -17.42 -16.33 -15.87
C VAL A 315 -18.22 -15.77 -17.05
N GLY A 316 -17.52 -15.12 -17.98
CA GLY A 316 -18.08 -14.61 -19.22
C GLY A 316 -17.70 -13.15 -19.49
N TYR A 317 -17.65 -12.79 -20.77
CA TYR A 317 -17.35 -11.43 -21.26
C TYR A 317 -18.59 -10.54 -21.37
N ARG A 318 -19.75 -11.01 -20.92
CA ARG A 318 -20.99 -10.21 -20.90
C ARG A 318 -20.84 -9.08 -19.89
N TYR A 319 -21.54 -7.96 -20.11
CA TYR A 319 -21.52 -6.80 -19.22
C TYR A 319 -21.94 -7.12 -17.77
N ASN A 320 -22.85 -8.08 -17.58
CA ASN A 320 -23.25 -8.57 -16.25
C ASN A 320 -23.40 -10.10 -16.26
N PRO A 321 -22.31 -10.87 -16.14
CA PRO A 321 -22.38 -12.32 -16.15
C PRO A 321 -23.06 -12.81 -14.86
N ARG A 322 -23.98 -13.77 -14.99
CA ARG A 322 -24.69 -14.32 -13.83
C ARG A 322 -23.68 -14.98 -12.87
N PRO A 323 -23.72 -14.66 -11.57
CA PRO A 323 -22.94 -15.38 -10.56
C PRO A 323 -23.24 -16.87 -10.61
N ARG A 324 -22.20 -17.69 -10.48
CA ARG A 324 -22.30 -19.14 -10.33
C ARG A 324 -21.71 -19.52 -8.99
N LEU A 325 -22.43 -20.34 -8.23
CA LEU A 325 -21.89 -20.96 -7.03
C LEU A 325 -20.98 -22.11 -7.48
N ASP A 326 -19.74 -22.08 -7.01
CA ASP A 326 -18.73 -23.07 -7.40
C ASP A 326 -18.78 -24.31 -6.49
N LYS A 327 -19.43 -24.22 -5.33
CA LYS A 327 -19.55 -25.30 -4.35
C LYS A 327 -20.95 -25.36 -3.74
N SER A 328 -21.26 -26.50 -3.13
CA SER A 328 -22.49 -26.71 -2.38
C SER A 328 -22.54 -25.88 -1.09
N GLU A 329 -23.74 -25.76 -0.52
CA GLU A 329 -23.95 -25.11 0.78
C GLU A 329 -23.14 -25.78 1.88
N ASN A 330 -23.17 -27.12 1.96
CA ASN A 330 -22.43 -27.90 2.97
C ASN A 330 -20.93 -27.61 2.96
N GLU A 331 -20.34 -27.43 1.79
CA GLU A 331 -18.91 -27.09 1.64
C GLU A 331 -18.60 -25.62 1.97
N THR A 332 -19.61 -24.75 1.91
CA THR A 332 -19.47 -23.30 2.10
C THR A 332 -19.68 -22.88 3.54
N VAL A 333 -20.57 -23.57 4.28
CA VAL A 333 -20.96 -23.23 5.66
C VAL A 333 -19.77 -23.07 6.60
N SER A 334 -18.76 -23.93 6.51
CA SER A 334 -17.57 -23.84 7.39
C SER A 334 -16.77 -22.56 7.15
N CYS A 335 -16.51 -22.21 5.88
CA CYS A 335 -15.74 -21.02 5.50
C CYS A 335 -16.56 -19.73 5.74
N PHE A 336 -17.87 -19.79 5.50
CA PHE A 336 -18.79 -18.70 5.81
C PHE A 336 -18.80 -18.40 7.32
N ARG A 337 -18.88 -19.45 8.16
CA ARG A 337 -18.83 -19.31 9.62
C ARG A 337 -17.49 -18.71 10.05
N ALA A 338 -16.37 -19.26 9.58
CA ALA A 338 -15.04 -18.74 9.90
C ALA A 338 -14.89 -17.25 9.56
N HIS A 339 -15.41 -16.83 8.39
CA HIS A 339 -15.42 -15.42 8.00
C HIS A 339 -16.17 -14.54 9.02
N PHE A 340 -17.40 -14.90 9.37
CA PHE A 340 -18.22 -14.09 10.29
C PHE A 340 -17.74 -14.16 11.74
N GLU A 341 -17.16 -15.28 12.18
CA GLU A 341 -16.47 -15.36 13.47
C GLU A 341 -15.32 -14.36 13.55
N GLU A 342 -14.52 -14.24 12.50
CA GLU A 342 -13.45 -13.24 12.42
C GLU A 342 -14.02 -11.80 12.38
N GLN A 343 -15.08 -11.56 11.60
CA GLN A 343 -15.72 -10.23 11.56
C GLN A 343 -16.29 -9.83 12.93
N LEU A 344 -16.97 -10.75 13.62
CA LEU A 344 -17.54 -10.50 14.95
C LEU A 344 -16.43 -10.33 16.00
N LYS A 345 -15.32 -11.07 15.88
CA LYS A 345 -14.14 -10.86 16.74
C LYS A 345 -13.58 -9.45 16.60
N ASN A 346 -13.47 -8.95 15.37
CA ASN A 346 -12.82 -7.67 15.07
C ASN A 346 -13.74 -6.44 15.27
N TYR A 347 -15.03 -6.57 14.96
CA TYR A 347 -15.98 -5.44 14.94
C TYR A 347 -17.13 -5.57 15.94
N LYS A 348 -17.23 -6.68 16.67
CA LYS A 348 -18.27 -7.03 17.66
C LYS A 348 -19.68 -7.22 17.08
N LYS A 349 -20.19 -6.22 16.36
CA LYS A 349 -21.51 -6.24 15.72
C LYS A 349 -21.36 -5.93 14.24
N GLN A 350 -22.08 -6.67 13.41
CA GLN A 350 -22.06 -6.48 11.95
C GLN A 350 -23.47 -6.31 11.40
N VAL A 351 -23.65 -5.30 10.55
CA VAL A 351 -24.88 -5.08 9.78
C VAL A 351 -24.50 -5.16 8.31
N GLY A 352 -25.00 -6.18 7.62
CA GLY A 352 -24.66 -6.44 6.22
C GLY A 352 -25.65 -5.77 5.26
N PHE A 353 -25.14 -5.05 4.27
CA PHE A 353 -25.93 -4.48 3.19
C PHE A 353 -25.57 -5.17 1.87
N SER A 354 -26.58 -5.67 1.15
CA SER A 354 -26.42 -6.24 -0.19
C SER A 354 -27.31 -5.51 -1.18
N TRP A 355 -26.69 -4.86 -2.16
CA TRP A 355 -27.40 -4.08 -3.16
C TRP A 355 -27.82 -4.98 -4.33
N LYS A 356 -29.14 -5.12 -4.54
CA LYS A 356 -29.69 -5.80 -5.72
C LYS A 356 -30.14 -4.76 -6.74
N LYS A 357 -29.41 -4.64 -7.86
CA LYS A 357 -29.89 -3.88 -9.02
C LYS A 357 -30.86 -4.77 -9.80
N SER A 358 -32.15 -4.67 -9.52
CA SER A 358 -33.19 -5.26 -10.38
C SER A 358 -33.44 -4.31 -11.54
N SER A 359 -33.23 -4.77 -12.77
CA SER A 359 -33.85 -4.15 -13.93
C SER A 359 -35.35 -4.35 -13.78
N PHE A 360 -36.12 -3.28 -13.62
CA PHE A 360 -37.54 -3.34 -13.94
C PHE A 360 -37.61 -3.50 -15.46
N GLU A 361 -37.88 -4.72 -15.93
CA GLU A 361 -38.43 -4.90 -17.26
C GLU A 361 -39.86 -4.36 -17.19
N ASN A 362 -40.04 -3.10 -17.59
CA ASN A 362 -41.35 -2.60 -18.01
C ASN A 362 -41.67 -3.32 -19.33
N THR A 363 -42.46 -4.39 -19.28
CA THR A 363 -43.63 -4.67 -20.13
C THR A 363 -44.19 -6.04 -19.82
#